data_AF-A0A226MT34-F1
#
_entry.id   AF-A0A226MT34-F1
#
_cell.length_a   1.000
_cell.length_b   1.000
_cell.length_c   1.000
_cell.angle_alpha   90.00
_cell.angle_beta   90.00
_cell.angle_gamma   90.00
#
_symmetry.space_group_name_H-M   'P 1'
#
loop_
_entity.id
_entity.type
_entity.pdbx_description
1 polymer ?
#
loop_
_entity_poly.entity_id
_entity_poly.type
_entity_poly.pdbx_seq_one_letter_code
_entity_poly.pdbx_strand_id
1 'polypeptide(L)'
;MGVLSVRSVLVTGANRGIGLGFVQNLLALPNPPEVVFAACRDPKGQRAQELQKLASKHRNLVIVPLELTDPASIKAAAASVGEHLKGSGLNLLINNAGILRETTLDTETLKDMSDVYATNTIGPLLLSQAALNMLTRCLSLGYREHSILCVGFHPGWVQTDMGNAAGYTAPLTVDVSVGGMLKVLSTLSEKDTGTFLDWEGNSRGSRRNMGVLSVRSALVTGANQGIGLGFVQHLLALPNPPEVLFAACQDPKGQRAQELQKLASKHRNLVIVPLELTDPASIKAAAASVGEHLKGSGLNLLINNAGILRKNTLDNETPKDMSEVYATNTIGPLLLSQALLPLLKKAAQGSPVSGLSCNKAAIVNISSSGGSIKEIQSWEVVQAVSYRCSKAALNMVTRCLSLGYREHGILCVSFHPGWVKTDMGNIDGYTPGCRALPGQPLGTHACVSPSALQAQLTVDESVGGMLKVLSSLSEKDTGTFLDWEGNVLPW
;
A
#
# COMPACT_ATOMS: atom_id res chain seq x y z
N MET A 1 -13.54 5.90 -33.72
CA MET A 1 -13.25 5.27 -32.41
C MET A 1 -12.56 3.94 -32.69
N GLY A 2 -11.59 3.52 -31.88
CA GLY A 2 -11.00 2.19 -32.02
C GLY A 2 -12.01 1.10 -31.59
N VAL A 3 -12.10 0.02 -32.35
CA VAL A 3 -12.83 -1.19 -31.92
C VAL A 3 -11.87 -2.05 -31.11
N LEU A 4 -12.27 -2.48 -29.91
CA LEU A 4 -11.46 -3.40 -29.11
C LEU A 4 -11.30 -4.72 -29.86
N SER A 5 -10.07 -5.06 -30.25
CA SER A 5 -9.73 -6.26 -31.02
C SER A 5 -8.70 -7.08 -30.24
N VAL A 6 -9.20 -8.09 -29.52
CA VAL A 6 -8.39 -9.02 -28.71
C VAL A 6 -8.90 -10.44 -28.94
N ARG A 7 -8.00 -11.42 -29.08
CA ARG A 7 -8.40 -12.81 -29.38
C ARG A 7 -8.80 -13.57 -28.12
N SER A 8 -8.08 -13.35 -27.03
CA SER A 8 -8.26 -14.06 -25.77
C SER A 8 -8.39 -13.11 -24.57
N VAL A 9 -9.43 -13.31 -23.77
CA VAL A 9 -9.70 -12.51 -22.55
C VAL A 9 -9.95 -13.40 -21.35
N LEU A 10 -9.37 -13.10 -20.20
CA LEU A 10 -9.70 -13.71 -18.91
C LEU A 10 -10.31 -12.64 -17.99
N VAL A 11 -11.47 -12.93 -17.40
CA VAL A 11 -12.17 -12.05 -16.46
C VAL A 11 -12.29 -12.75 -15.11
N THR A 12 -11.75 -12.16 -14.05
CA THR A 12 -11.86 -12.74 -12.69
C THR A 12 -13.11 -12.23 -11.97
N GLY A 13 -13.73 -13.09 -11.15
CA GLY A 13 -14.96 -12.74 -10.44
C GLY A 13 -16.17 -12.62 -11.38
N ALA A 14 -16.14 -13.37 -12.48
CA ALA A 14 -17.04 -13.21 -13.62
C ALA A 14 -18.45 -13.82 -13.44
N ASN A 15 -18.77 -14.35 -12.26
CA ASN A 15 -20.05 -15.02 -12.02
C ASN A 15 -21.22 -14.07 -11.70
N ARG A 16 -20.96 -12.79 -11.39
CA ARG A 16 -21.98 -11.76 -11.10
C ARG A 16 -21.43 -10.34 -11.31
N GLY A 17 -22.31 -9.34 -11.29
CA GLY A 17 -21.95 -7.91 -11.25
C GLY A 17 -21.06 -7.48 -12.42
N ILE A 18 -20.09 -6.59 -12.15
CA ILE A 18 -19.19 -6.02 -13.17
C ILE A 18 -18.45 -7.11 -13.96
N GLY A 19 -17.99 -8.18 -13.31
CA GLY A 19 -17.29 -9.28 -13.98
C GLY A 19 -18.18 -10.02 -14.98
N LEU A 20 -19.44 -10.28 -14.62
CA LEU A 20 -20.41 -10.89 -15.54
C LEU A 20 -20.79 -9.90 -16.66
N GLY A 21 -20.96 -8.62 -16.34
CA GLY A 21 -21.22 -7.56 -17.32
C GLY A 21 -20.10 -7.42 -18.36
N PHE A 22 -18.83 -7.54 -17.96
CA PHE A 22 -17.71 -7.62 -18.89
C PHE A 22 -17.83 -8.83 -19.82
N VAL A 23 -18.12 -10.03 -19.30
CA VAL A 23 -18.28 -11.24 -20.13
C VAL A 23 -19.44 -11.07 -21.12
N GLN A 24 -20.58 -10.54 -20.68
CA GLN A 24 -21.75 -10.28 -21.53
C GLN A 24 -21.41 -9.27 -22.65
N ASN A 25 -20.76 -8.16 -22.32
CA ASN A 25 -20.39 -7.13 -23.29
C ASN A 25 -19.31 -7.63 -24.28
N LEU A 26 -18.31 -8.38 -23.82
CA LEU A 26 -17.27 -8.98 -24.68
C LEU A 26 -17.86 -9.97 -25.70
N LEU A 27 -18.85 -10.77 -25.29
CA LEU A 27 -19.56 -11.71 -26.17
C LEU A 27 -20.55 -11.03 -27.12
N ALA A 28 -20.95 -9.79 -26.83
CA ALA A 28 -21.87 -8.98 -27.64
C ALA A 28 -21.16 -8.00 -28.58
N LEU A 29 -19.82 -7.94 -28.59
CA LEU A 29 -19.06 -7.13 -29.53
C LEU A 29 -19.35 -7.56 -30.99
N PRO A 30 -19.30 -6.63 -31.97
CA PRO A 30 -19.44 -6.99 -33.40
C PRO A 30 -18.43 -8.02 -33.88
N ASN A 31 -17.21 -7.98 -33.30
CA ASN A 31 -16.18 -9.00 -33.44
C ASN A 31 -15.81 -9.45 -32.01
N PRO A 32 -16.46 -10.49 -31.45
CA PRO A 32 -16.17 -10.96 -30.09
C PRO A 32 -14.82 -11.71 -30.05
N PRO A 33 -14.17 -11.83 -28.88
CA PRO A 33 -12.94 -12.60 -28.75
C PRO A 33 -13.13 -14.08 -29.16
N GLU A 34 -12.07 -14.67 -29.73
CA GLU A 34 -11.99 -16.09 -30.06
C GLU A 34 -12.24 -16.97 -28.81
N VAL A 35 -11.79 -16.51 -27.64
CA VAL A 35 -12.11 -17.13 -26.34
C VAL A 35 -12.25 -16.09 -25.22
N VAL A 36 -13.29 -16.25 -24.42
CA VAL A 36 -13.51 -15.53 -23.15
C VAL A 36 -13.49 -16.54 -22.01
N PHE A 37 -12.49 -16.45 -21.14
CA PHE A 37 -12.42 -17.19 -19.89
C PHE A 37 -13.10 -16.40 -18.77
N ALA A 38 -14.13 -16.99 -18.17
CA ALA A 38 -14.85 -16.41 -17.05
C ALA A 38 -14.49 -17.16 -15.77
N ALA A 39 -13.63 -16.55 -14.94
CA ALA A 39 -13.11 -17.19 -13.75
C ALA A 39 -13.91 -16.84 -12.49
N CYS A 40 -14.24 -17.86 -11.69
CA CYS A 40 -14.94 -17.69 -10.42
C CYS A 40 -14.67 -18.84 -9.45
N ARG A 41 -14.89 -18.60 -8.15
CA ARG A 41 -14.55 -19.54 -7.06
C ARG A 41 -15.36 -20.82 -7.06
N ASP A 42 -16.66 -20.69 -7.28
CA ASP A 42 -17.59 -21.81 -7.34
C ASP A 42 -18.39 -21.74 -8.65
N PRO A 43 -17.86 -22.37 -9.74
CA PRO A 43 -18.55 -22.46 -11.02
C PRO A 43 -19.88 -23.22 -10.99
N LYS A 44 -20.14 -24.03 -9.95
CA LYS A 44 -21.33 -24.89 -9.85
C LYS A 44 -22.42 -24.30 -8.93
N GLY A 45 -22.03 -23.41 -8.03
CA GLY A 45 -22.90 -22.79 -7.04
C GLY A 45 -23.99 -21.88 -7.62
N GLN A 46 -24.98 -21.57 -6.79
CA GLN A 46 -26.14 -20.74 -7.14
C GLN A 46 -25.73 -19.38 -7.75
N ARG A 47 -24.65 -18.77 -7.24
CA ARG A 47 -24.13 -17.47 -7.73
C ARG A 47 -23.47 -17.53 -9.11
N ALA A 48 -23.38 -18.70 -9.76
CA ALA A 48 -22.84 -18.87 -11.11
C ALA A 48 -23.90 -19.32 -12.14
N GLN A 49 -25.18 -19.46 -11.75
CA GLN A 49 -26.25 -19.93 -12.64
C GLN A 49 -26.41 -19.10 -13.92
N GLU A 50 -26.28 -17.77 -13.84
CA GLU A 50 -26.36 -16.91 -15.03
C GLU A 50 -25.15 -17.10 -15.97
N LEU A 51 -23.95 -17.24 -15.40
CA LEU A 51 -22.74 -17.55 -16.16
C LEU A 51 -22.81 -18.92 -16.85
N GLN A 52 -23.34 -19.95 -16.16
CA GLN A 52 -23.63 -21.26 -16.74
C GLN A 52 -24.62 -21.16 -17.93
N LYS A 53 -25.69 -20.38 -17.76
CA LYS A 53 -26.72 -20.12 -18.80
C LYS A 53 -26.17 -19.34 -19.99
N LEU A 54 -25.11 -18.55 -19.80
CA LEU A 54 -24.41 -17.86 -20.87
C LEU A 54 -23.45 -18.81 -21.60
N ALA A 55 -22.70 -19.64 -20.86
CA ALA A 55 -21.78 -20.62 -21.43
C ALA A 55 -22.48 -21.71 -22.25
N SER A 56 -23.73 -22.09 -21.91
CA SER A 56 -24.52 -23.01 -22.73
C SER A 56 -24.98 -22.43 -24.07
N LYS A 57 -24.89 -21.11 -24.26
CA LYS A 57 -25.22 -20.41 -25.51
C LYS A 57 -23.97 -20.02 -26.33
N HIS A 58 -22.87 -19.70 -25.68
CA HIS A 58 -21.65 -19.18 -26.32
C HIS A 58 -20.52 -20.20 -26.26
N ARG A 59 -20.21 -20.83 -27.41
CA ARG A 59 -19.14 -21.86 -27.51
C ARG A 59 -17.73 -21.32 -27.27
N ASN A 60 -17.54 -19.99 -27.34
CA ASN A 60 -16.29 -19.30 -27.03
C ASN A 60 -16.19 -18.84 -25.56
N LEU A 61 -17.16 -19.16 -24.70
CA LEU A 61 -17.12 -18.88 -23.26
C LEU A 61 -16.70 -20.12 -22.47
N VAL A 62 -15.55 -20.03 -21.78
CA VAL A 62 -15.00 -21.10 -20.93
C VAL A 62 -15.07 -20.66 -19.47
N ILE A 63 -15.70 -21.44 -18.60
CA ILE A 63 -15.75 -21.15 -17.15
C ILE A 63 -14.56 -21.81 -16.45
N VAL A 64 -13.79 -21.02 -15.68
CA VAL A 64 -12.57 -21.48 -15.01
C VAL A 64 -12.75 -21.40 -13.48
N PRO A 65 -12.53 -22.49 -12.72
CA PRO A 65 -12.47 -22.43 -11.26
C PRO A 65 -11.24 -21.61 -10.82
N LEU A 66 -11.44 -20.59 -9.97
CA LEU A 66 -10.36 -19.75 -9.47
C LEU A 66 -10.68 -19.18 -8.08
N GLU A 67 -9.90 -19.57 -7.07
CA GLU A 67 -9.78 -18.87 -5.79
C GLU A 67 -8.45 -18.07 -5.76
N LEU A 68 -8.55 -16.77 -5.54
CA LEU A 68 -7.42 -15.84 -5.58
C LEU A 68 -6.58 -15.86 -4.30
N THR A 69 -7.10 -16.43 -3.21
CA THR A 69 -6.34 -16.64 -1.97
C THR A 69 -5.56 -17.95 -1.95
N ASP A 70 -5.71 -18.82 -2.96
CA ASP A 70 -5.00 -20.09 -3.09
C ASP A 70 -4.03 -20.09 -4.30
N PRO A 71 -2.70 -20.06 -4.06
CA PRO A 71 -1.70 -20.17 -5.12
C PRO A 71 -1.81 -21.44 -5.97
N ALA A 72 -2.33 -22.55 -5.41
CA ALA A 72 -2.54 -23.79 -6.17
C ALA A 72 -3.70 -23.64 -7.16
N SER A 73 -4.84 -23.08 -6.73
CA SER A 73 -5.96 -22.71 -7.59
C SER A 73 -5.55 -21.73 -8.70
N ILE A 74 -4.77 -20.70 -8.37
CA ILE A 74 -4.22 -19.76 -9.37
C ILE A 74 -3.39 -20.50 -10.42
N LYS A 75 -2.46 -21.37 -10.00
CA LYS A 75 -1.62 -22.15 -10.92
C LYS A 75 -2.43 -23.11 -11.80
N ALA A 76 -3.45 -23.75 -11.24
CA ALA A 76 -4.36 -24.64 -11.97
C ALA A 76 -5.21 -23.89 -13.00
N ALA A 77 -5.72 -22.71 -12.64
CA ALA A 77 -6.47 -21.84 -13.55
C ALA A 77 -5.58 -21.36 -14.71
N ALA A 78 -4.36 -20.90 -14.41
CA ALA A 78 -3.39 -20.47 -15.42
C ALA A 78 -3.01 -21.61 -16.39
N ALA A 79 -2.78 -22.83 -15.87
CA ALA A 79 -2.53 -24.01 -16.70
C ALA A 79 -3.72 -24.33 -17.62
N SER A 80 -4.96 -24.35 -17.07
CA SER A 80 -6.17 -24.62 -17.85
C SER A 80 -6.41 -23.59 -18.96
N VAL A 81 -6.12 -22.31 -18.70
CA VAL A 81 -6.15 -21.24 -19.71
C VAL A 81 -5.06 -21.45 -20.76
N GLY A 82 -3.83 -21.78 -20.35
CA GLY A 82 -2.71 -22.09 -21.26
C GLY A 82 -2.97 -23.25 -22.22
N GLU A 83 -3.60 -24.33 -21.73
CA GLU A 83 -4.01 -25.49 -22.54
C GLU A 83 -5.02 -25.12 -23.63
N HIS A 84 -6.01 -24.29 -23.31
CA HIS A 84 -6.97 -23.79 -24.31
C HIS A 84 -6.29 -22.88 -25.35
N LEU A 85 -5.33 -22.06 -24.91
CA LEU A 85 -4.64 -21.10 -25.78
C LEU A 85 -3.58 -21.73 -26.69
N LYS A 86 -3.06 -22.93 -26.38
CA LYS A 86 -2.09 -23.67 -27.21
C LYS A 86 -0.87 -22.84 -27.64
N GLY A 87 -0.39 -21.95 -26.76
CA GLY A 87 0.74 -21.07 -27.02
C GLY A 87 0.42 -19.74 -27.74
N SER A 88 -0.85 -19.47 -28.09
CA SER A 88 -1.26 -18.19 -28.71
C SER A 88 -1.19 -16.96 -27.78
N GLY A 89 -1.05 -17.18 -26.47
CA GLY A 89 -0.96 -16.16 -25.42
C GLY A 89 -2.32 -15.58 -25.00
N LEU A 90 -2.39 -15.11 -23.76
CA LEU A 90 -3.54 -14.34 -23.27
C LEU A 90 -3.38 -12.87 -23.71
N ASN A 91 -4.41 -12.25 -24.31
CA ASN A 91 -4.30 -10.88 -24.82
C ASN A 91 -4.84 -9.84 -23.83
N LEU A 92 -5.74 -10.21 -22.93
CA LEU A 92 -6.31 -9.32 -21.93
C LEU A 92 -6.65 -10.07 -20.64
N LEU A 93 -6.19 -9.56 -19.49
CA LEU A 93 -6.64 -9.99 -18.16
C LEU A 93 -7.40 -8.85 -17.48
N ILE A 94 -8.65 -9.09 -17.12
CA ILE A 94 -9.49 -8.20 -16.33
C ILE A 94 -9.52 -8.72 -14.88
N ASN A 95 -8.64 -8.16 -14.06
CA ASN A 95 -8.57 -8.40 -12.62
C ASN A 95 -9.72 -7.67 -11.89
N ASN A 96 -10.93 -8.21 -11.99
CA ASN A 96 -12.17 -7.64 -11.41
C ASN A 96 -12.57 -8.29 -10.06
N ALA A 97 -12.12 -9.51 -9.77
CA ALA A 97 -12.46 -10.18 -8.52
C ALA A 97 -12.00 -9.38 -7.29
N GLY A 98 -12.90 -9.20 -6.33
CA GLY A 98 -12.61 -8.60 -5.05
C GLY A 98 -13.68 -8.90 -4.00
N ILE A 99 -13.33 -8.66 -2.75
CA ILE A 99 -14.24 -8.67 -1.61
C ILE A 99 -14.19 -7.31 -0.89
N LEU A 100 -15.23 -7.04 -0.11
CA LEU A 100 -15.28 -5.96 0.86
C LEU A 100 -15.63 -6.57 2.22
N ARG A 101 -15.05 -6.03 3.28
CA ARG A 101 -15.53 -6.20 4.66
C ARG A 101 -16.16 -4.87 5.05
N GLU A 102 -17.37 -4.90 5.61
CA GLU A 102 -18.04 -3.70 6.11
C GLU A 102 -17.57 -3.48 7.54
N THR A 103 -16.67 -2.52 7.71
CA THR A 103 -15.93 -2.22 8.94
C THR A 103 -15.86 -0.71 9.16
N THR A 104 -15.59 -0.29 10.40
CA THR A 104 -15.24 1.09 10.72
C THR A 104 -13.78 1.16 11.16
N LEU A 105 -13.22 2.37 11.26
CA LEU A 105 -11.88 2.55 11.81
C LEU A 105 -11.73 2.02 13.24
N ASP A 106 -12.81 1.83 14.01
CA ASP A 106 -12.77 1.28 15.37
C ASP A 106 -13.04 -0.24 15.43
N THR A 107 -13.57 -0.85 14.35
CA THR A 107 -13.95 -2.29 14.32
C THR A 107 -13.15 -3.13 13.32
N GLU A 108 -12.36 -2.52 12.43
CA GLU A 108 -11.46 -3.20 11.51
C GLU A 108 -10.44 -4.09 12.25
N THR A 109 -10.35 -5.36 11.87
CA THR A 109 -9.42 -6.33 12.50
C THR A 109 -8.23 -6.68 11.60
N LEU A 110 -7.19 -7.29 12.19
CA LEU A 110 -6.08 -7.87 11.44
C LEU A 110 -6.58 -8.85 10.36
N LYS A 111 -7.58 -9.67 10.70
CA LYS A 111 -8.10 -10.69 9.79
C LYS A 111 -8.87 -10.07 8.63
N ASP A 112 -9.69 -9.06 8.90
CA ASP A 112 -10.51 -8.41 7.86
C ASP A 112 -9.65 -7.74 6.80
N MET A 113 -8.67 -6.92 7.22
CA MET A 113 -7.65 -6.39 6.32
C MET A 113 -6.84 -7.49 5.59
N SER A 114 -6.46 -8.56 6.28
CA SER A 114 -5.69 -9.65 5.65
C SER A 114 -6.49 -10.37 4.57
N ASP A 115 -7.76 -10.69 4.82
CA ASP A 115 -8.68 -11.27 3.83
C ASP A 115 -8.81 -10.35 2.59
N VAL A 116 -8.97 -9.04 2.82
CA VAL A 116 -9.14 -8.03 1.77
C VAL A 116 -7.86 -7.85 0.95
N TYR A 117 -6.69 -7.68 1.57
CA TYR A 117 -5.43 -7.55 0.83
C TYR A 117 -5.05 -8.86 0.13
N ALA A 118 -5.31 -10.02 0.73
CA ALA A 118 -5.11 -11.32 0.09
C ALA A 118 -5.92 -11.44 -1.20
N THR A 119 -7.19 -11.02 -1.19
CA THR A 119 -8.11 -11.19 -2.34
C THR A 119 -7.99 -10.07 -3.37
N ASN A 120 -7.82 -8.82 -2.95
CA ASN A 120 -7.91 -7.64 -3.83
C ASN A 120 -6.53 -7.14 -4.29
N THR A 121 -5.43 -7.61 -3.71
CA THR A 121 -4.08 -7.13 -4.00
C THR A 121 -3.10 -8.27 -4.28
N ILE A 122 -2.94 -9.19 -3.33
CA ILE A 122 -1.99 -10.30 -3.45
C ILE A 122 -2.46 -11.28 -4.52
N GLY A 123 -3.71 -11.75 -4.45
CA GLY A 123 -4.29 -12.67 -5.44
C GLY A 123 -4.18 -12.17 -6.89
N PRO A 124 -4.58 -10.92 -7.20
CA PRO A 124 -4.34 -10.31 -8.50
C PRO A 124 -2.86 -10.28 -8.89
N LEU A 125 -1.94 -9.94 -7.99
CA LEU A 125 -0.49 -9.99 -8.28
C LEU A 125 0.00 -11.42 -8.60
N LEU A 126 -0.42 -12.41 -7.84
CA LEU A 126 -0.05 -13.82 -8.05
C LEU A 126 -0.64 -14.38 -9.35
N LEU A 127 -1.91 -14.09 -9.64
CA LEU A 127 -2.51 -14.43 -10.93
C LEU A 127 -1.78 -13.73 -12.07
N SER A 128 -1.34 -12.49 -11.85
CA SER A 128 -0.54 -11.73 -12.81
C SER A 128 0.84 -12.34 -13.04
N GLN A 129 1.48 -12.94 -12.04
CA GLN A 129 2.72 -13.70 -12.23
C GLN A 129 2.44 -15.03 -12.97
N ALA A 130 1.35 -15.73 -12.62
CA ALA A 130 1.02 -17.04 -13.15
C ALA A 130 0.47 -17.02 -14.59
N ALA A 131 -0.27 -15.98 -14.97
CA ALA A 131 -0.80 -15.76 -16.31
C ALA A 131 0.10 -14.83 -17.17
N LEU A 132 1.06 -14.15 -16.54
CA LEU A 132 1.80 -12.97 -17.03
C LEU A 132 0.88 -11.75 -17.30
N ASN A 133 1.01 -10.68 -16.47
CA ASN A 133 0.24 -9.39 -16.36
C ASN A 133 -1.07 -9.44 -15.53
N MET A 134 -1.53 -8.47 -14.68
CA MET A 134 -1.04 -7.13 -14.22
C MET A 134 -1.53 -6.67 -12.80
N LEU A 135 -0.68 -5.95 -12.02
CA LEU A 135 -0.98 -5.02 -10.89
C LEU A 135 -0.29 -3.67 -11.17
N THR A 136 -1.07 -2.62 -11.36
CA THR A 136 -0.96 -1.93 -12.65
C THR A 136 0.28 -1.06 -12.92
N ARG A 137 1.03 -0.58 -11.91
CA ARG A 137 2.05 0.45 -12.16
C ARG A 137 3.50 0.08 -11.84
N CYS A 138 3.76 -0.72 -10.82
CA CYS A 138 5.07 -1.37 -10.68
C CYS A 138 5.37 -2.25 -11.91
N LEU A 139 4.36 -2.99 -12.38
CA LEU A 139 4.47 -3.84 -13.57
C LEU A 139 4.72 -3.09 -14.88
N SER A 140 4.20 -1.87 -15.05
CA SER A 140 4.38 -1.12 -16.29
C SER A 140 5.81 -0.64 -16.55
N LEU A 141 6.65 -0.63 -15.51
CA LEU A 141 8.08 -0.37 -15.64
C LEU A 141 8.85 -1.68 -15.83
N GLY A 142 8.48 -2.75 -15.12
CA GLY A 142 9.11 -4.07 -15.22
C GLY A 142 9.05 -4.71 -16.60
N TYR A 143 7.98 -4.48 -17.37
CA TYR A 143 7.78 -5.10 -18.69
C TYR A 143 7.77 -4.09 -19.86
N ARG A 144 8.42 -2.93 -19.69
CA ARG A 144 8.55 -1.91 -20.74
C ARG A 144 9.22 -2.46 -22.02
N GLU A 145 10.14 -3.41 -21.88
CA GLU A 145 10.82 -4.08 -23.01
C GLU A 145 9.94 -5.07 -23.79
N HIS A 146 8.72 -5.34 -23.33
CA HIS A 146 7.79 -6.30 -23.94
C HIS A 146 6.57 -5.65 -24.62
N SER A 147 6.55 -4.31 -24.72
CA SER A 147 5.47 -3.54 -25.35
C SER A 147 4.08 -3.76 -24.74
N ILE A 148 4.01 -3.92 -23.41
CA ILE A 148 2.76 -4.24 -22.68
C ILE A 148 2.19 -3.00 -21.99
N LEU A 149 0.92 -2.66 -22.29
CA LEU A 149 0.23 -1.49 -21.75
C LEU A 149 -0.53 -1.81 -20.44
N CYS A 150 -0.38 -0.94 -19.43
CA CYS A 150 -0.92 -1.15 -18.09
C CYS A 150 -1.66 0.12 -17.59
N VAL A 151 -2.98 0.08 -17.40
CA VAL A 151 -3.77 1.24 -16.88
C VAL A 151 -4.75 0.83 -15.79
N GLY A 152 -4.69 1.54 -14.66
CA GLY A 152 -5.54 1.29 -13.49
C GLY A 152 -6.82 2.10 -13.57
N PHE A 153 -7.97 1.44 -13.43
CA PHE A 153 -9.28 2.07 -13.55
C PHE A 153 -10.00 2.15 -12.21
N HIS A 154 -10.49 3.34 -11.87
CA HIS A 154 -11.52 3.50 -10.84
C HIS A 154 -12.90 3.41 -11.53
N PRO A 155 -13.72 2.37 -11.29
CA PRO A 155 -14.97 2.15 -12.02
C PRO A 155 -16.09 3.15 -11.67
N GLY A 156 -15.84 4.04 -10.70
CA GLY A 156 -16.86 4.85 -10.03
C GLY A 156 -17.57 4.05 -8.94
N TRP A 157 -18.60 4.64 -8.33
CA TRP A 157 -19.47 3.93 -7.41
C TRP A 157 -20.64 3.31 -8.19
N VAL A 158 -20.65 1.97 -8.32
CA VAL A 158 -21.46 1.22 -9.28
C VAL A 158 -22.47 0.30 -8.61
N GLN A 159 -23.70 0.26 -9.11
CA GLN A 159 -24.82 -0.55 -8.62
C GLN A 159 -24.51 -2.05 -8.72
N THR A 160 -24.05 -2.60 -7.60
CA THR A 160 -23.64 -3.99 -7.41
C THR A 160 -23.99 -4.39 -5.97
N ASP A 161 -23.92 -5.68 -5.64
CA ASP A 161 -24.06 -6.16 -4.25
C ASP A 161 -23.14 -5.42 -3.26
N MET A 162 -22.02 -4.88 -3.72
CA MET A 162 -21.06 -4.10 -2.93
C MET A 162 -21.36 -2.59 -2.95
N GLY A 163 -21.76 -2.05 -4.10
CA GLY A 163 -22.07 -0.62 -4.24
C GLY A 163 -23.41 -0.21 -3.64
N ASN A 164 -24.36 -1.15 -3.52
CA ASN A 164 -25.67 -0.93 -2.90
C ASN A 164 -25.73 -1.40 -1.43
N ALA A 165 -24.56 -1.58 -0.80
CA ALA A 165 -24.47 -2.03 0.58
C ALA A 165 -24.79 -0.90 1.59
N ALA A 166 -24.93 -1.25 2.87
CA ALA A 166 -25.30 -0.33 3.96
C ALA A 166 -26.54 0.57 3.73
N GLY A 167 -27.46 0.22 2.82
CA GLY A 167 -28.71 0.95 2.58
C GLY A 167 -28.60 2.14 1.60
N TYR A 168 -27.42 2.34 0.99
CA TYR A 168 -27.22 3.32 -0.08
C TYR A 168 -27.45 2.69 -1.45
N THR A 169 -27.76 3.48 -2.47
CA THR A 169 -27.79 3.02 -3.88
C THR A 169 -26.75 3.79 -4.65
N ALA A 170 -25.87 3.07 -5.34
CA ALA A 170 -24.79 3.68 -6.10
C ALA A 170 -25.33 4.49 -7.31
N PRO A 171 -24.71 5.61 -7.69
CA PRO A 171 -25.22 6.50 -8.74
C PRO A 171 -25.03 5.97 -10.18
N LEU A 172 -24.09 5.04 -10.42
CA LEU A 172 -23.79 4.52 -11.76
C LEU A 172 -24.35 3.10 -11.93
N THR A 173 -24.99 2.82 -13.06
CA THR A 173 -25.32 1.43 -13.44
C THR A 173 -24.06 0.69 -13.94
N VAL A 174 -24.09 -0.64 -13.91
CA VAL A 174 -22.98 -1.48 -14.41
C VAL A 174 -22.65 -1.15 -15.87
N ASP A 175 -23.66 -1.03 -16.73
CA ASP A 175 -23.47 -0.76 -18.16
C ASP A 175 -22.84 0.61 -18.44
N VAL A 176 -23.19 1.64 -17.68
CA VAL A 176 -22.61 2.99 -17.82
C VAL A 176 -21.13 2.99 -17.39
N SER A 177 -20.81 2.30 -16.28
CA SER A 177 -19.42 2.15 -15.82
C SER A 177 -18.57 1.35 -16.81
N VAL A 178 -19.05 0.19 -17.25
CA VAL A 178 -18.35 -0.69 -18.21
C VAL A 178 -18.17 0.00 -19.56
N GLY A 179 -19.22 0.66 -20.09
CA GLY A 179 -19.15 1.43 -21.33
C GLY A 179 -18.15 2.60 -21.27
N GLY A 180 -18.09 3.30 -20.13
CA GLY A 180 -17.09 4.34 -19.88
C GLY A 180 -15.66 3.80 -19.89
N MET A 181 -15.40 2.72 -19.16
CA MET A 181 -14.07 2.08 -19.11
C MET A 181 -13.63 1.54 -20.47
N LEU A 182 -14.51 0.86 -21.22
CA LEU A 182 -14.21 0.38 -22.57
C LEU A 182 -13.88 1.53 -23.54
N LYS A 183 -14.55 2.68 -23.39
CA LYS A 183 -14.26 3.87 -24.20
C LYS A 183 -12.87 4.44 -23.88
N VAL A 184 -12.49 4.57 -22.62
CA VAL A 184 -11.14 5.04 -22.24
C VAL A 184 -10.08 4.05 -22.72
N LEU A 185 -10.27 2.74 -22.50
CA LEU A 185 -9.39 1.68 -23.02
C LEU A 185 -9.13 1.81 -24.53
N SER A 186 -10.13 2.21 -25.32
CA SER A 186 -10.00 2.40 -26.78
C SER A 186 -9.17 3.63 -27.22
N THR A 187 -8.68 4.44 -26.28
CA THR A 187 -8.01 5.73 -26.55
C THR A 187 -6.59 5.87 -25.96
N LEU A 188 -6.11 4.86 -25.22
CA LEU A 188 -4.80 4.87 -24.56
C LEU A 188 -3.63 4.73 -25.55
N SER A 189 -2.48 5.34 -25.24
CA SER A 189 -1.20 5.03 -25.88
C SER A 189 -0.03 4.95 -24.89
N GLU A 190 1.18 4.66 -25.36
CA GLU A 190 2.38 4.50 -24.51
C GLU A 190 2.63 5.67 -23.54
N LYS A 191 2.22 6.89 -23.89
CA LYS A 191 2.39 8.10 -23.07
C LYS A 191 1.55 8.08 -21.78
N ASP A 192 0.46 7.32 -21.76
CA ASP A 192 -0.51 7.27 -20.65
C ASP A 192 -0.11 6.21 -19.60
N THR A 193 0.93 5.43 -19.91
CA THR A 193 1.56 4.40 -19.08
C THR A 193 1.98 4.96 -17.73
N GLY A 194 1.39 4.44 -16.66
CA GLY A 194 1.65 4.95 -15.32
C GLY A 194 1.16 6.38 -15.15
N THR A 195 -0.13 6.62 -15.37
CA THR A 195 -0.81 7.82 -14.87
C THR A 195 -1.92 7.41 -13.91
N PHE A 196 -2.20 8.26 -12.91
CA PHE A 196 -3.40 8.12 -12.09
C PHE A 196 -4.29 9.30 -12.44
N LEU A 197 -5.36 8.99 -13.17
CA LEU A 197 -6.40 9.92 -13.55
C LEU A 197 -7.62 9.57 -12.69
N ASP A 198 -8.27 10.59 -12.12
CA ASP A 198 -9.71 10.46 -11.93
C ASP A 198 -10.38 10.48 -13.33
N TRP A 199 -11.70 10.48 -13.41
CA TRP A 199 -12.38 10.46 -14.70
C TRP A 199 -12.26 11.80 -15.50
N GLU A 200 -11.55 12.80 -14.96
CA GLU A 200 -11.37 14.17 -15.50
C GLU A 200 -9.90 14.69 -15.58
N GLY A 201 -8.98 14.29 -14.67
CA GLY A 201 -7.51 14.32 -14.82
C GLY A 201 -6.65 15.45 -14.19
N ASN A 202 -6.74 15.79 -12.89
CA ASN A 202 -6.13 17.03 -12.31
C ASN A 202 -5.15 16.88 -11.08
N SER A 203 -4.23 17.85 -10.81
CA SER A 203 -3.38 17.94 -9.56
C SER A 203 -2.69 19.33 -9.29
N ARG A 204 -2.34 19.71 -8.01
CA ARG A 204 -1.71 21.02 -7.58
C ARG A 204 -0.94 20.98 -6.20
N GLY A 205 -0.12 22.01 -5.84
CA GLY A 205 0.54 22.19 -4.50
C GLY A 205 1.30 23.54 -4.23
N SER A 206 1.69 23.88 -2.96
CA SER A 206 2.48 25.09 -2.57
C SER A 206 3.20 25.03 -1.16
N ARG A 207 4.04 26.02 -0.77
CA ARG A 207 5.01 26.04 0.38
C ARG A 207 4.50 26.58 1.76
N ARG A 208 5.29 26.42 2.84
CA ARG A 208 4.94 26.68 4.28
C ARG A 208 5.99 27.52 5.08
N ASN A 209 5.69 27.84 6.35
CA ASN A 209 6.48 28.65 7.30
C ASN A 209 6.67 27.90 8.65
N MET A 210 7.80 28.05 9.37
CA MET A 210 8.20 27.14 10.47
C MET A 210 7.88 27.59 11.92
N GLY A 211 7.73 26.63 12.84
CA GLY A 211 7.52 26.84 14.29
C GLY A 211 8.42 25.94 15.18
N VAL A 212 8.08 25.78 16.48
CA VAL A 212 8.82 24.93 17.44
C VAL A 212 7.95 23.74 17.89
N LEU A 213 8.53 22.53 17.88
CA LEU A 213 7.86 21.31 18.35
C LEU A 213 7.96 21.24 19.88
N SER A 214 6.83 21.05 20.55
CA SER A 214 6.73 20.87 22.00
C SER A 214 5.60 19.87 22.28
N VAL A 215 5.99 18.67 22.73
CA VAL A 215 5.09 17.55 23.02
C VAL A 215 5.45 16.97 24.39
N ARG A 216 4.46 16.70 25.24
CA ARG A 216 4.73 16.13 26.58
C ARG A 216 5.00 14.64 26.51
N SER A 217 4.35 13.94 25.58
CA SER A 217 4.51 12.49 25.44
C SER A 217 4.58 12.05 23.98
N ALA A 218 5.52 11.16 23.68
CA ALA A 218 5.69 10.62 22.34
C ALA A 218 5.96 9.11 22.36
N LEU A 219 5.52 8.38 21.35
CA LEU A 219 5.84 6.98 21.12
C LEU A 219 6.42 6.79 19.72
N VAL A 220 7.59 6.16 19.62
CA VAL A 220 8.27 5.82 18.36
C VAL A 220 8.32 4.30 18.21
N THR A 221 7.83 3.75 17.09
CA THR A 221 7.95 2.31 16.80
C THR A 221 9.20 1.99 15.98
N GLY A 222 9.80 0.81 16.18
CA GLY A 222 11.07 0.44 15.55
C GLY A 222 12.23 1.30 16.05
N ALA A 223 12.15 1.75 17.30
CA ALA A 223 13.01 2.77 17.89
C ALA A 223 14.42 2.29 18.28
N ASN A 224 14.74 1.02 18.03
CA ASN A 224 16.02 0.42 18.41
C ASN A 224 17.15 0.70 17.42
N GLN A 225 16.85 1.11 16.18
CA GLN A 225 17.86 1.31 15.12
C GLN A 225 17.43 2.36 14.07
N GLY A 226 18.41 2.84 13.28
CA GLY A 226 18.18 3.71 12.12
C GLY A 226 17.34 4.97 12.44
N ILE A 227 16.40 5.30 11.56
CA ILE A 227 15.51 6.47 11.68
C ILE A 227 14.74 6.48 13.02
N GLY A 228 14.32 5.32 13.52
CA GLY A 228 13.58 5.22 14.80
C GLY A 228 14.45 5.57 16.00
N LEU A 229 15.70 5.12 16.02
CA LEU A 229 16.67 5.51 17.05
C LEU A 229 17.05 6.99 16.94
N GLY A 230 17.20 7.50 15.71
CA GLY A 230 17.40 8.92 15.45
C GLY A 230 16.27 9.79 16.00
N PHE A 231 15.01 9.42 15.77
CA PHE A 231 13.86 10.09 16.39
C PHE A 231 13.97 10.12 17.92
N VAL A 232 14.35 9.01 18.56
CA VAL A 232 14.55 8.98 20.02
C VAL A 232 15.65 9.95 20.46
N GLN A 233 16.81 9.92 19.79
CA GLN A 233 17.94 10.80 20.10
C GLN A 233 17.58 12.29 19.94
N HIS A 234 16.95 12.67 18.82
CA HIS A 234 16.56 14.05 18.58
C HIS A 234 15.43 14.53 19.53
N LEU A 235 14.45 13.68 19.86
CA LEU A 235 13.38 14.05 20.80
C LEU A 235 13.92 14.26 22.22
N LEU A 236 14.92 13.48 22.65
CA LEU A 236 15.62 13.68 23.93
C LEU A 236 16.56 14.91 23.93
N ALA A 237 17.01 15.34 22.75
CA ALA A 237 17.89 16.50 22.57
C ALA A 237 17.14 17.82 22.29
N LEU A 238 15.80 17.82 22.25
CA LEU A 238 15.02 19.05 22.15
C LEU A 238 15.28 19.96 23.37
N PRO A 239 15.19 21.30 23.23
CA PRO A 239 15.31 22.23 24.36
C PRO A 239 14.28 21.96 25.47
N ASN A 240 13.09 21.48 25.08
CA ASN A 240 12.06 20.95 25.96
C ASN A 240 11.76 19.51 25.49
N PRO A 241 12.47 18.49 26.00
CA PRO A 241 12.22 17.10 25.62
C PRO A 241 10.89 16.60 26.22
N PRO A 242 10.28 15.53 25.67
CA PRO A 242 9.05 14.97 26.24
C PRO A 242 9.20 14.57 27.71
N GLU A 243 8.18 14.83 28.52
CA GLU A 243 8.05 14.33 29.90
C GLU A 243 8.15 12.80 29.94
N VAL A 244 7.59 12.12 28.94
CA VAL A 244 7.76 10.67 28.72
C VAL A 244 7.90 10.37 27.22
N LEU A 245 9.01 9.72 26.86
CA LEU A 245 9.27 9.20 25.51
C LEU A 245 9.26 7.67 25.54
N PHE A 246 8.34 7.08 24.81
CA PHE A 246 8.25 5.63 24.62
C PHE A 246 9.01 5.22 23.36
N ALA A 247 9.98 4.32 23.51
CA ALA A 247 10.71 3.71 22.42
C ALA A 247 10.29 2.24 22.29
N ALA A 248 9.47 1.95 21.27
CA ALA A 248 8.89 0.63 21.08
C ALA A 248 9.70 -0.20 20.05
N CYS A 249 10.02 -1.44 20.41
CA CYS A 249 10.69 -2.40 19.52
C CYS A 249 10.33 -3.86 19.85
N GLN A 250 10.50 -4.75 18.89
CA GLN A 250 10.14 -6.18 19.00
C GLN A 250 10.93 -6.90 20.10
N ASP A 251 12.26 -6.74 20.11
CA ASP A 251 13.15 -7.32 21.11
C ASP A 251 13.97 -6.22 21.82
N PRO A 252 13.47 -5.69 22.96
CA PRO A 252 14.19 -4.75 23.80
C PRO A 252 15.51 -5.25 24.39
N LYS A 253 15.73 -6.56 24.46
CA LYS A 253 16.92 -7.19 25.08
C LYS A 253 17.97 -7.60 24.05
N GLY A 254 17.58 -7.76 22.80
CA GLY A 254 18.45 -8.16 21.69
C GLY A 254 19.59 -7.19 21.39
N GLN A 255 20.60 -7.69 20.69
CA GLN A 255 21.82 -6.95 20.35
C GLN A 255 21.52 -5.63 19.62
N ARG A 256 20.49 -5.60 18.76
CA ARG A 256 20.04 -4.40 18.03
C ARG A 256 19.38 -3.33 18.89
N ALA A 257 19.12 -3.58 20.18
CA ALA A 257 18.58 -2.61 21.12
C ALA A 257 19.62 -2.04 22.09
N GLN A 258 20.90 -2.44 22.00
CA GLN A 258 21.95 -2.01 22.93
C GLN A 258 22.10 -0.49 23.03
N GLU A 259 22.04 0.27 21.92
CA GLU A 259 22.16 1.73 21.98
C GLU A 259 20.93 2.37 22.62
N LEU A 260 19.73 1.83 22.35
CA LEU A 260 18.50 2.26 23.01
C LEU A 260 18.54 2.00 24.53
N GLN A 261 19.09 0.86 24.96
CA GLN A 261 19.32 0.56 26.38
C GLN A 261 20.32 1.54 27.03
N LYS A 262 21.40 1.94 26.32
CA LYS A 262 22.35 2.97 26.80
C LYS A 262 21.73 4.36 26.89
N LEU A 263 20.76 4.69 26.05
CA LEU A 263 19.99 5.93 26.17
C LEU A 263 19.04 5.86 27.37
N ALA A 264 18.31 4.77 27.55
CA ALA A 264 17.36 4.60 28.65
C ALA A 264 18.04 4.63 30.03
N SER A 265 19.29 4.14 30.15
CA SER A 265 20.05 4.25 31.41
C SER A 265 20.52 5.68 31.74
N LYS A 266 20.55 6.59 30.76
CA LYS A 266 20.89 8.01 30.93
C LYS A 266 19.67 8.92 31.08
N HIS A 267 18.56 8.58 30.42
CA HIS A 267 17.37 9.41 30.32
C HIS A 267 16.19 8.80 31.08
N ARG A 268 15.90 9.30 32.28
CA ARG A 268 14.80 8.81 33.14
C ARG A 268 13.39 8.97 32.52
N ASN A 269 13.25 9.82 31.51
CA ASN A 269 12.03 10.02 30.73
C ASN A 269 11.91 9.06 29.53
N LEU A 270 12.92 8.24 29.22
CA LEU A 270 12.88 7.25 28.14
C LEU A 270 12.43 5.88 28.67
N VAL A 271 11.30 5.40 28.17
CA VAL A 271 10.71 4.09 28.52
C VAL A 271 10.78 3.18 27.30
N ILE A 272 11.39 2.00 27.43
CA ILE A 272 11.44 1.00 26.35
C ILE A 272 10.22 0.08 26.46
N VAL A 273 9.49 -0.10 25.36
CA VAL A 273 8.25 -0.89 25.30
C VAL A 273 8.42 -2.07 24.34
N PRO A 274 8.21 -3.34 24.76
CA PRO A 274 8.12 -4.47 23.85
C PRO A 274 6.90 -4.31 22.92
N LEU A 275 7.10 -4.42 21.60
CA LEU A 275 6.03 -4.29 20.62
C LEU A 275 6.32 -5.13 19.35
N GLU A 276 5.50 -6.14 19.14
CA GLU A 276 5.34 -6.84 17.87
C GLU A 276 4.10 -6.28 17.15
N LEU A 277 4.28 -5.71 15.96
CA LEU A 277 3.20 -5.08 15.18
C LEU A 277 2.32 -6.08 14.43
N THR A 278 2.76 -7.32 14.29
CA THR A 278 1.98 -8.42 13.68
C THR A 278 1.15 -9.20 14.69
N ASP A 279 1.30 -8.93 15.99
CA ASP A 279 0.53 -9.56 17.07
C ASP A 279 -0.42 -8.55 17.77
N PRO A 280 -1.75 -8.69 17.60
CA PRO A 280 -2.74 -7.86 18.29
C PRO A 280 -2.65 -7.93 19.83
N ALA A 281 -2.18 -9.05 20.41
CA ALA A 281 -2.00 -9.16 21.85
C ALA A 281 -0.82 -8.29 22.34
N SER A 282 0.32 -8.33 21.64
CA SER A 282 1.46 -7.43 21.86
C SER A 282 1.08 -5.96 21.71
N ILE A 283 0.33 -5.58 20.65
CA ILE A 283 -0.18 -4.21 20.47
C ILE A 283 -1.03 -3.77 21.67
N LYS A 284 -1.96 -4.62 22.13
CA LYS A 284 -2.82 -4.32 23.28
C LYS A 284 -2.01 -4.19 24.58
N ALA A 285 -1.02 -5.04 24.80
CA ALA A 285 -0.13 -5.00 25.95
C ALA A 285 0.75 -3.72 25.95
N ALA A 286 1.29 -3.34 24.79
CA ALA A 286 2.04 -2.10 24.63
C ALA A 286 1.17 -0.86 24.91
N ALA A 287 -0.04 -0.81 24.35
CA ALA A 287 -0.97 0.31 24.60
C ALA A 287 -1.39 0.42 26.07
N ALA A 288 -1.61 -0.70 26.76
CA ALA A 288 -1.86 -0.73 28.20
C ALA A 288 -0.66 -0.19 29.00
N SER A 289 0.55 -0.68 28.72
CA SER A 289 1.78 -0.25 29.40
C SER A 289 2.06 1.26 29.20
N VAL A 290 1.81 1.79 28.01
CA VAL A 290 1.90 3.23 27.72
C VAL A 290 0.88 4.03 28.54
N GLY A 291 -0.37 3.55 28.63
CA GLY A 291 -1.42 4.15 29.44
C GLY A 291 -1.10 4.19 30.95
N GLU A 292 -0.52 3.11 31.48
CA GLU A 292 -0.07 3.01 32.88
C GLU A 292 1.03 4.04 33.20
N HIS A 293 2.05 4.14 32.34
CA HIS A 293 3.15 5.10 32.50
C HIS A 293 2.68 6.56 32.41
N LEU A 294 1.70 6.84 31.54
CA LEU A 294 1.11 8.17 31.41
C LEU A 294 0.24 8.57 32.61
N LYS A 295 -0.20 7.62 33.45
CA LYS A 295 -0.98 7.88 34.69
C LYS A 295 -2.21 8.78 34.47
N GLY A 296 -2.85 8.62 33.32
CA GLY A 296 -4.00 9.43 32.93
C GLY A 296 -3.67 10.75 32.21
N SER A 297 -2.41 11.06 31.92
CA SER A 297 -2.04 11.95 30.81
C SER A 297 -2.38 11.30 29.46
N GLY A 298 -2.45 12.11 28.40
CA GLY A 298 -2.61 11.59 27.03
C GLY A 298 -1.28 11.33 26.33
N LEU A 299 -1.33 10.70 25.16
CA LEU A 299 -0.21 10.56 24.23
C LEU A 299 -0.27 11.70 23.19
N ASN A 300 0.71 12.60 23.14
CA ASN A 300 0.69 13.71 22.17
C ASN A 300 1.13 13.28 20.76
N LEU A 301 2.10 12.37 20.64
CA LEU A 301 2.72 12.07 19.33
C LEU A 301 2.97 10.57 19.15
N LEU A 302 2.35 9.98 18.14
CA LEU A 302 2.63 8.61 17.69
C LEU A 302 3.44 8.67 16.39
N ILE A 303 4.66 8.14 16.38
CA ILE A 303 5.50 7.97 15.20
C ILE A 303 5.56 6.48 14.85
N ASN A 304 4.75 6.09 13.86
CA ASN A 304 4.76 4.77 13.26
C ASN A 304 5.94 4.67 12.28
N ASN A 305 7.14 4.41 12.81
CA ASN A 305 8.38 4.29 12.05
C ASN A 305 8.75 2.84 11.69
N ALA A 306 8.33 1.86 12.49
CA ALA A 306 8.64 0.45 12.25
C ALA A 306 8.22 0.00 10.84
N GLY A 307 9.09 -0.77 10.20
CA GLY A 307 8.80 -1.39 8.92
C GLY A 307 9.89 -2.34 8.47
N ILE A 308 9.51 -3.26 7.59
CA ILE A 308 10.40 -4.22 6.94
C ILE A 308 10.34 -4.06 5.43
N LEU A 309 11.39 -4.52 4.76
CA LEU A 309 11.50 -4.59 3.30
C LEU A 309 11.93 -6.01 2.91
N ARG A 310 11.46 -6.48 1.76
CA ARG A 310 11.95 -7.67 1.07
C ARG A 310 12.58 -7.22 -0.25
N LYS A 311 13.79 -7.70 -0.57
CA LYS A 311 14.52 -7.36 -1.80
C LYS A 311 14.02 -8.22 -2.97
N ASN A 312 12.70 -8.23 -3.16
CA ASN A 312 12.03 -9.06 -4.16
C ASN A 312 11.89 -8.29 -5.48
N THR A 313 12.04 -9.00 -6.59
CA THR A 313 11.61 -8.54 -7.91
C THR A 313 10.16 -8.94 -8.12
N LEU A 314 9.53 -8.32 -9.10
CA LEU A 314 8.21 -8.66 -9.58
C LEU A 314 8.05 -10.16 -9.92
N ASP A 315 9.07 -10.78 -10.51
CA ASP A 315 9.02 -12.19 -10.94
C ASP A 315 9.23 -13.19 -9.79
N ASN A 316 9.74 -12.76 -8.63
CA ASN A 316 10.01 -13.63 -7.47
C ASN A 316 9.26 -13.24 -6.19
N GLU A 317 8.43 -12.20 -6.23
CA GLU A 317 7.58 -11.77 -5.11
C GLU A 317 6.61 -12.87 -4.70
N THR A 318 6.43 -13.08 -3.39
CA THR A 318 5.67 -14.23 -2.86
C THR A 318 4.43 -13.80 -2.05
N PRO A 319 3.39 -14.65 -1.92
CA PRO A 319 2.23 -14.34 -1.08
C PRO A 319 2.64 -14.10 0.38
N LYS A 320 3.65 -14.85 0.85
CA LYS A 320 4.19 -14.78 2.20
C LYS A 320 4.89 -13.43 2.43
N ASP A 321 5.81 -13.06 1.55
CA ASP A 321 6.56 -11.80 1.66
C ASP A 321 5.62 -10.58 1.57
N MET A 322 4.66 -10.58 0.64
CA MET A 322 3.60 -9.59 0.58
C MET A 322 2.84 -9.49 1.92
N SER A 323 2.38 -10.63 2.46
CA SER A 323 1.60 -10.67 3.69
C SER A 323 2.40 -10.19 4.92
N GLU A 324 3.64 -10.64 5.08
CA GLU A 324 4.54 -10.20 6.17
C GLU A 324 4.79 -8.69 6.10
N VAL A 325 5.10 -8.17 4.91
CA VAL A 325 5.39 -6.75 4.70
C VAL A 325 4.14 -5.89 4.92
N TYR A 326 2.95 -6.31 4.47
CA TYR A 326 1.68 -5.62 4.77
C TYR A 326 1.31 -5.66 6.26
N ALA A 327 1.52 -6.80 6.92
CA ALA A 327 1.25 -6.95 8.35
C ALA A 327 2.06 -5.95 9.18
N THR A 328 3.36 -5.84 8.92
CA THR A 328 4.23 -4.89 9.65
C THR A 328 4.06 -3.43 9.20
N ASN A 329 4.00 -3.16 7.90
CA ASN A 329 4.11 -1.78 7.38
C ASN A 329 2.76 -1.05 7.28
N THR A 330 1.63 -1.75 7.32
CA THR A 330 0.30 -1.18 7.03
C THR A 330 -0.71 -1.53 8.11
N ILE A 331 -0.91 -2.82 8.38
CA ILE A 331 -1.91 -3.32 9.32
C ILE A 331 -1.54 -2.93 10.76
N GLY A 332 -0.33 -3.27 11.20
CA GLY A 332 0.18 -2.96 12.54
C GLY A 332 0.06 -1.47 12.91
N PRO A 333 0.50 -0.53 12.07
CA PRO A 333 0.31 0.90 12.28
C PRO A 333 -1.15 1.34 12.46
N LEU A 334 -2.11 0.75 11.72
CA LEU A 334 -3.54 1.02 11.94
C LEU A 334 -4.02 0.47 13.29
N LEU A 335 -3.75 -0.80 13.58
CA LEU A 335 -4.20 -1.45 14.82
C LEU A 335 -3.58 -0.80 16.07
N LEU A 336 -2.31 -0.36 16.00
CA LEU A 336 -1.68 0.41 17.06
C LEU A 336 -2.31 1.81 17.21
N SER A 337 -2.66 2.46 16.11
CA SER A 337 -3.35 3.76 16.13
C SER A 337 -4.73 3.66 16.78
N GLN A 338 -5.49 2.58 16.50
CA GLN A 338 -6.73 2.25 17.20
C GLN A 338 -6.51 2.02 18.69
N ALA A 339 -5.55 1.16 19.06
CA ALA A 339 -5.27 0.81 20.46
C ALA A 339 -4.82 2.01 21.31
N LEU A 340 -4.11 2.97 20.70
CA LEU A 340 -3.67 4.22 21.34
C LEU A 340 -4.68 5.38 21.20
N LEU A 341 -5.77 5.21 20.43
CA LEU A 341 -6.78 6.26 20.20
C LEU A 341 -7.35 6.88 21.49
N PRO A 342 -7.65 6.13 22.57
CA PRO A 342 -8.11 6.73 23.83
C PRO A 342 -7.08 7.69 24.44
N LEU A 343 -5.79 7.39 24.31
CA LEU A 343 -4.69 8.22 24.84
C LEU A 343 -4.45 9.45 23.96
N LEU A 344 -4.56 9.32 22.64
CA LEU A 344 -4.51 10.43 21.68
C LEU A 344 -5.68 11.40 21.87
N LYS A 345 -6.91 10.88 22.01
CA LYS A 345 -8.13 11.65 22.37
C LYS A 345 -7.90 12.46 23.65
N LYS A 346 -7.34 11.82 24.68
CA LYS A 346 -7.06 12.48 25.96
C LYS A 346 -6.00 13.59 25.86
N ALA A 347 -5.00 13.43 25.01
CA ALA A 347 -4.02 14.48 24.73
C ALA A 347 -4.63 15.67 24.00
N ALA A 348 -5.48 15.41 23.00
CA ALA A 348 -6.16 16.44 22.22
C ALA A 348 -7.12 17.28 23.08
N GLN A 349 -7.89 16.62 23.97
CA GLN A 349 -8.82 17.25 24.90
C GLN A 349 -8.11 18.07 25.99
N GLY A 350 -6.96 17.59 26.48
CA GLY A 350 -6.18 18.25 27.52
C GLY A 350 -5.14 19.26 27.01
N SER A 351 -5.22 19.71 25.75
CA SER A 351 -4.27 20.65 25.15
C SER A 351 -4.90 22.05 24.95
N PRO A 352 -4.19 23.14 25.30
CA PRO A 352 -4.64 24.51 25.02
C PRO A 352 -4.51 24.90 23.53
N VAL A 353 -3.93 24.04 22.68
CA VAL A 353 -3.69 24.33 21.26
C VAL A 353 -5.00 24.23 20.46
N SER A 354 -5.36 25.32 19.79
CA SER A 354 -6.49 25.39 18.85
C SER A 354 -6.19 24.67 17.53
N GLY A 355 -7.25 24.17 16.87
CA GLY A 355 -7.11 23.42 15.61
C GLY A 355 -6.40 22.06 15.77
N LEU A 356 -5.78 21.61 14.67
CA LEU A 356 -4.93 20.41 14.60
C LEU A 356 -3.45 20.81 14.59
N SER A 357 -2.61 20.13 15.37
CA SER A 357 -1.16 20.36 15.42
C SER A 357 -0.44 19.16 16.05
N CYS A 358 0.83 18.94 15.69
CA CYS A 358 1.71 17.99 16.37
C CYS A 358 1.94 18.33 17.85
N ASN A 359 1.81 19.61 18.24
CA ASN A 359 1.90 20.05 19.65
C ASN A 359 0.61 19.73 20.45
N LYS A 360 -0.42 19.14 19.81
CA LYS A 360 -1.70 18.77 20.41
C LYS A 360 -1.85 17.26 20.51
N ALA A 361 -2.09 16.61 19.38
CA ALA A 361 -2.22 15.18 19.23
C ALA A 361 -1.97 14.85 17.76
N ALA A 362 -1.03 13.95 17.46
CA ALA A 362 -0.72 13.57 16.09
C ALA A 362 -0.30 12.11 15.91
N ILE A 363 -0.63 11.58 14.73
CA ILE A 363 -0.16 10.30 14.20
C ILE A 363 0.69 10.59 12.96
N VAL A 364 1.93 10.13 12.98
CA VAL A 364 2.94 10.34 11.94
C VAL A 364 3.37 8.98 11.42
N ASN A 365 3.01 8.68 10.17
CA ASN A 365 3.34 7.41 9.53
C ASN A 365 4.60 7.57 8.66
N ILE A 366 5.69 6.89 8.99
CA ILE A 366 6.89 6.91 8.14
C ILE A 366 6.66 6.00 6.95
N SER A 367 6.40 6.63 5.81
CA SER A 367 6.19 6.04 4.51
C SER A 367 7.51 6.05 3.70
N SER A 368 7.42 6.06 2.37
CA SER A 368 8.55 6.15 1.46
C SER A 368 8.08 6.72 0.12
N SER A 369 8.96 7.36 -0.65
CA SER A 369 8.69 7.70 -2.06
C SER A 369 8.31 6.47 -2.88
N GLY A 370 8.79 5.27 -2.49
CA GLY A 370 8.33 4.00 -3.06
C GLY A 370 6.84 3.69 -2.83
N GLY A 371 6.18 4.36 -1.89
CA GLY A 371 4.73 4.35 -1.67
C GLY A 371 3.96 5.40 -2.48
N SER A 372 4.64 6.18 -3.33
CA SER A 372 3.99 7.00 -4.35
C SER A 372 3.61 6.12 -5.53
N ILE A 373 2.33 6.16 -5.90
CA ILE A 373 1.84 5.63 -7.16
C ILE A 373 2.34 6.54 -8.29
N LYS A 374 2.37 7.88 -8.12
CA LYS A 374 2.81 8.82 -9.16
C LYS A 374 4.32 8.80 -9.45
N GLU A 375 5.18 8.54 -8.48
CA GLU A 375 6.63 8.69 -8.64
C GLU A 375 7.42 7.42 -8.26
N ILE A 376 7.41 6.42 -9.15
CA ILE A 376 8.20 5.20 -8.98
C ILE A 376 9.67 5.44 -9.36
N GLN A 377 10.37 6.17 -8.49
CA GLN A 377 11.82 6.36 -8.60
C GLN A 377 12.57 5.04 -8.36
N SER A 378 13.75 4.92 -8.96
CA SER A 378 14.72 3.81 -8.78
C SER A 378 14.18 2.40 -9.05
N TRP A 379 13.20 2.25 -9.94
CA TRP A 379 12.66 0.93 -10.32
C TRP A 379 13.72 -0.04 -10.83
N GLU A 380 14.59 0.42 -11.73
CA GLU A 380 15.70 -0.36 -12.32
C GLU A 380 16.79 -0.78 -11.31
N VAL A 381 16.76 -0.20 -10.10
CA VAL A 381 17.73 -0.48 -9.03
C VAL A 381 17.11 -1.37 -7.96
N VAL A 382 15.89 -1.06 -7.52
CA VAL A 382 15.15 -1.84 -6.51
C VAL A 382 13.66 -1.80 -6.83
N GLN A 383 13.12 -2.96 -7.22
CA GLN A 383 11.69 -3.13 -7.44
C GLN A 383 10.92 -3.16 -6.11
N ALA A 384 11.22 -4.11 -5.22
CA ALA A 384 10.65 -4.26 -3.86
C ALA A 384 9.11 -4.08 -3.83
N VAL A 385 8.42 -4.91 -4.63
CA VAL A 385 6.98 -4.75 -4.93
C VAL A 385 6.12 -4.72 -3.66
N SER A 386 6.26 -5.70 -2.78
CA SER A 386 5.60 -5.74 -1.46
C SER A 386 5.81 -4.48 -0.63
N TYR A 387 7.04 -3.98 -0.57
CA TYR A 387 7.36 -2.75 0.16
C TYR A 387 6.63 -1.54 -0.42
N ARG A 388 6.73 -1.32 -1.75
CA ARG A 388 6.07 -0.20 -2.44
C ARG A 388 4.56 -0.23 -2.22
N CYS A 389 3.92 -1.38 -2.46
CA CYS A 389 2.49 -1.57 -2.28
C CYS A 389 2.07 -1.35 -0.81
N SER A 390 2.82 -1.85 0.17
CA SER A 390 2.53 -1.63 1.60
C SER A 390 2.63 -0.15 2.02
N LYS A 391 3.56 0.61 1.44
CA LYS A 391 3.71 2.06 1.71
C LYS A 391 2.64 2.90 1.01
N ALA A 392 2.19 2.50 -0.19
CA ALA A 392 1.00 3.07 -0.82
C ALA A 392 -0.29 2.78 0.01
N ALA A 393 -0.41 1.58 0.58
CA ALA A 393 -1.51 1.24 1.48
C ALA A 393 -1.45 2.03 2.80
N LEU A 394 -0.25 2.19 3.41
CA LEU A 394 -0.05 3.04 4.59
C LEU A 394 -0.38 4.52 4.31
N ASN A 395 -0.06 4.99 3.11
CA ASN A 395 -0.45 6.30 2.61
C ASN A 395 -1.98 6.46 2.56
N MET A 396 -2.72 5.46 2.07
CA MET A 396 -4.19 5.47 2.12
C MET A 396 -4.75 5.37 3.55
N VAL A 397 -4.18 4.50 4.41
CA VAL A 397 -4.53 4.43 5.85
C VAL A 397 -4.38 5.80 6.52
N THR A 398 -3.33 6.54 6.19
CA THR A 398 -3.11 7.91 6.69
C THR A 398 -4.25 8.85 6.28
N ARG A 399 -4.77 8.74 5.05
CA ARG A 399 -5.95 9.50 4.61
C ARG A 399 -7.20 9.13 5.40
N CYS A 400 -7.48 7.85 5.57
CA CYS A 400 -8.62 7.38 6.37
C CYS A 400 -8.54 7.89 7.82
N LEU A 401 -7.39 7.74 8.48
CA LEU A 401 -7.14 8.27 9.82
C LEU A 401 -7.32 9.79 9.89
N SER A 402 -6.84 10.55 8.90
CA SER A 402 -6.96 12.02 8.86
C SER A 402 -8.40 12.52 8.73
N LEU A 403 -9.30 11.70 8.17
CA LEU A 403 -10.72 11.99 8.07
C LEU A 403 -11.46 11.57 9.35
N GLY A 404 -11.29 10.31 9.76
CA GLY A 404 -12.00 9.74 10.91
C GLY A 404 -11.60 10.33 12.26
N TYR A 405 -10.33 10.68 12.47
CA TYR A 405 -9.87 11.24 13.75
C TYR A 405 -9.83 12.78 13.77
N ARG A 406 -10.32 13.44 12.71
CA ARG A 406 -10.37 14.91 12.61
C ARG A 406 -11.19 15.54 13.74
N GLU A 407 -12.39 15.01 13.98
CA GLU A 407 -13.30 15.49 15.03
C GLU A 407 -12.74 15.29 16.44
N HIS A 408 -11.76 14.40 16.61
CA HIS A 408 -11.07 14.16 17.87
C HIS A 408 -9.88 15.11 18.08
N GLY A 409 -9.62 16.03 17.15
CA GLY A 409 -8.52 16.99 17.24
C GLY A 409 -7.13 16.39 16.97
N ILE A 410 -7.07 15.26 16.26
CA ILE A 410 -5.83 14.52 15.99
C ILE A 410 -5.35 14.79 14.55
N LEU A 411 -4.10 15.24 14.41
CA LEU A 411 -3.46 15.46 13.10
C LEU A 411 -2.85 14.14 12.58
N CYS A 412 -3.17 13.71 11.36
CA CYS A 412 -2.60 12.49 10.78
C CYS A 412 -1.85 12.83 9.48
N VAL A 413 -0.60 12.41 9.34
CA VAL A 413 0.25 12.66 8.15
C VAL A 413 1.19 11.49 7.86
N SER A 414 1.70 11.41 6.63
CA SER A 414 2.78 10.48 6.28
C SER A 414 4.01 11.21 5.76
N PHE A 415 5.18 10.64 6.03
CA PHE A 415 6.48 11.20 5.64
C PHE A 415 7.31 10.22 4.83
N HIS A 416 7.89 10.66 3.73
CA HIS A 416 9.07 10.04 3.13
C HIS A 416 10.32 10.62 3.82
N PRO A 417 11.13 9.79 4.50
CA PRO A 417 12.30 10.29 5.24
C PRO A 417 13.50 10.67 4.35
N GLY A 418 13.35 10.70 3.02
CA GLY A 418 14.49 10.68 2.10
C GLY A 418 15.10 9.29 1.97
N TRP A 419 16.21 9.18 1.24
CA TRP A 419 16.99 7.93 1.13
C TRP A 419 18.14 7.94 2.15
N VAL A 420 17.88 7.33 3.31
CA VAL A 420 18.67 7.48 4.54
C VAL A 420 19.66 6.32 4.76
N LYS A 421 20.89 6.67 5.16
CA LYS A 421 21.96 5.75 5.58
C LYS A 421 21.52 4.87 6.76
N THR A 422 21.01 3.69 6.45
CA THR A 422 20.47 2.69 7.39
C THR A 422 20.67 1.30 6.78
N ASP A 423 20.56 0.23 7.59
CA ASP A 423 20.58 -1.17 7.10
C ASP A 423 19.58 -1.43 5.95
N MET A 424 18.47 -0.68 5.88
CA MET A 424 17.48 -0.78 4.81
C MET A 424 17.84 0.07 3.58
N GLY A 425 18.47 1.24 3.79
CA GLY A 425 18.85 2.18 2.73
C GLY A 425 20.20 1.88 2.06
N ASN A 426 21.10 1.17 2.73
CA ASN A 426 22.39 0.76 2.19
C ASN A 426 22.22 -0.55 1.39
N ILE A 427 22.15 -0.42 0.06
CA ILE A 427 21.94 -1.56 -0.84
C ILE A 427 23.30 -2.19 -1.19
N ASP A 428 23.90 -2.88 -0.22
CA ASP A 428 25.03 -3.74 -0.54
C ASP A 428 24.56 -4.92 -1.40
N GLY A 429 25.27 -5.17 -2.52
CA GLY A 429 25.21 -6.41 -3.29
C GLY A 429 24.18 -6.54 -4.41
N TYR A 430 23.57 -5.46 -4.93
CA TYR A 430 22.72 -5.58 -6.13
C TYR A 430 23.53 -5.43 -7.43
N THR A 431 23.76 -6.55 -8.11
CA THR A 431 23.99 -6.55 -9.57
C THR A 431 22.64 -6.60 -10.29
N PRO A 432 22.31 -5.61 -11.15
CA PRO A 432 21.20 -5.72 -12.07
C PRO A 432 21.31 -7.00 -12.90
N GLY A 433 20.18 -7.66 -13.12
CA GLY A 433 20.12 -8.97 -13.77
C GLY A 433 20.39 -8.91 -15.26
N CYS A 434 21.65 -8.71 -15.68
CA CYS A 434 22.12 -8.98 -17.03
C CYS A 434 22.09 -10.50 -17.33
N ARG A 435 20.89 -11.09 -17.38
CA ARG A 435 20.68 -12.42 -17.94
C ARG A 435 20.75 -12.29 -19.46
N ALA A 436 21.92 -12.58 -20.02
CA ALA A 436 22.01 -12.85 -21.45
C ALA A 436 21.05 -14.00 -21.80
N LEU A 437 20.14 -13.75 -22.74
CA LEU A 437 19.33 -14.81 -23.34
C LEU A 437 20.27 -15.78 -24.09
N PRO A 438 20.03 -17.10 -24.04
CA PRO A 438 20.90 -18.07 -24.73
C PRO A 438 21.01 -17.75 -26.22
N GLY A 439 22.21 -17.35 -26.67
CA GLY A 439 22.52 -17.16 -28.09
C GLY A 439 22.49 -15.71 -28.62
N GLN A 440 22.28 -14.68 -27.79
CA GLN A 440 22.48 -13.29 -28.23
C GLN A 440 23.82 -12.69 -27.75
N PRO A 441 24.53 -11.90 -28.59
CA PRO A 441 25.69 -11.14 -28.16
C PRO A 441 25.30 -10.10 -27.10
N LEU A 442 26.20 -9.83 -26.15
CA LEU A 442 26.05 -8.74 -25.18
C LEU A 442 26.01 -7.39 -25.92
N GLY A 443 24.82 -6.80 -26.03
CA GLY A 443 24.63 -5.44 -26.53
C GLY A 443 25.32 -4.42 -25.63
N THR A 444 25.85 -3.35 -26.23
CA THR A 444 26.69 -2.33 -25.57
C THR A 444 25.93 -1.35 -24.67
N HIS A 445 24.83 -1.78 -24.04
CA HIS A 445 24.22 -1.02 -22.96
C HIS A 445 25.18 -1.04 -21.76
N ALA A 446 25.67 0.15 -21.41
CA ALA A 446 26.77 0.30 -20.47
C ALA A 446 26.46 -0.38 -19.13
N CYS A 447 27.24 -1.42 -18.81
CA CYS A 447 27.37 -1.91 -17.45
C CYS A 447 27.89 -0.77 -16.58
N VAL A 448 26.99 -0.02 -15.96
CA VAL A 448 27.34 0.98 -14.94
C VAL A 448 28.13 0.25 -13.87
N SER A 449 29.32 0.75 -13.56
CA SER A 449 30.20 0.10 -12.60
C SER A 449 29.50 -0.06 -11.24
N PRO A 450 29.75 -1.16 -10.51
CA PRO A 450 29.13 -1.42 -9.20
C PRO A 450 29.73 -0.55 -8.08
N SER A 451 29.93 0.74 -8.34
CA SER A 451 30.06 1.75 -7.28
C SER A 451 28.72 1.82 -6.56
N ALA A 452 28.69 1.29 -5.33
CA ALA A 452 27.48 1.08 -4.57
C ALA A 452 26.55 2.30 -4.56
N LEU A 453 25.29 2.07 -4.94
CA LEU A 453 24.20 3.02 -4.77
C LEU A 453 23.90 3.12 -3.26
N GLN A 454 24.68 3.96 -2.59
CA GLN A 454 24.57 4.24 -1.16
C GLN A 454 23.64 5.42 -0.94
N ALA A 455 22.77 5.29 0.07
CA ALA A 455 22.04 6.41 0.63
C ALA A 455 23.00 7.56 0.98
N GLN A 456 22.67 8.79 0.57
CA GLN A 456 23.53 9.96 0.85
C GLN A 456 23.10 10.71 2.11
N LEU A 457 21.80 10.76 2.39
CA LEU A 457 21.22 11.45 3.55
C LEU A 457 21.55 10.70 4.85
N THR A 458 22.02 11.42 5.87
CA THR A 458 22.23 10.86 7.21
C THR A 458 20.92 10.73 7.98
N VAL A 459 20.92 9.92 9.05
CA VAL A 459 19.77 9.81 9.97
C VAL A 459 19.47 11.17 10.61
N ASP A 460 20.49 11.90 11.04
CA ASP A 460 20.38 13.20 11.72
C ASP A 460 19.77 14.29 10.81
N GLU A 461 20.17 14.36 9.53
CA GLU A 461 19.59 15.29 8.55
C GLU A 461 18.11 14.95 8.29
N SER A 462 17.80 13.67 8.07
CA SER A 462 16.45 13.17 7.81
C SER A 462 15.50 13.45 8.98
N VAL A 463 15.88 13.03 10.20
CA VAL A 463 15.08 13.20 11.42
C VAL A 463 15.01 14.67 11.81
N GLY A 464 16.13 15.40 11.74
CA GLY A 464 16.19 16.83 12.01
C GLY A 464 15.32 17.65 11.06
N GLY A 465 15.22 17.26 9.78
CA GLY A 465 14.27 17.82 8.83
C GLY A 465 12.82 17.51 9.21
N MET A 466 12.47 16.23 9.37
CA MET A 466 11.11 15.81 9.72
C MET A 466 10.59 16.50 10.99
N LEU A 467 11.41 16.65 12.04
CA LEU A 467 11.00 17.34 13.27
C LEU A 467 10.76 18.85 13.07
N LYS A 468 11.50 19.52 12.16
CA LYS A 468 11.23 20.91 11.75
C LYS A 468 9.96 21.04 10.92
N VAL A 469 9.61 20.02 10.12
CA VAL A 469 8.33 20.00 9.39
C VAL A 469 7.19 19.81 10.38
N LEU A 470 7.29 18.82 11.29
CA LEU A 470 6.27 18.51 12.30
C LEU A 470 5.89 19.72 13.18
N SER A 471 6.85 20.59 13.53
CA SER A 471 6.58 21.82 14.29
C SER A 471 5.72 22.86 13.56
N SER A 472 5.60 22.75 12.23
CA SER A 472 4.86 23.66 11.36
C SER A 472 3.48 23.15 10.92
N LEU A 473 3.17 21.89 11.21
CA LEU A 473 1.96 21.25 10.69
C LEU A 473 0.69 21.74 11.38
N SER A 474 -0.34 21.91 10.55
CA SER A 474 -1.61 22.51 10.88
C SER A 474 -2.78 21.75 10.24
N GLU A 475 -4.00 22.24 10.44
CA GLU A 475 -5.23 21.62 9.93
C GLU A 475 -5.31 21.49 8.40
N LYS A 476 -4.61 22.35 7.65
CA LYS A 476 -4.50 22.27 6.17
C LYS A 476 -3.58 21.13 5.71
N ASP A 477 -2.81 20.54 6.63
CA ASP A 477 -1.73 19.60 6.36
C ASP A 477 -2.09 18.16 6.76
N THR A 478 -3.16 17.97 7.54
CA THR A 478 -3.66 16.62 7.87
C THR A 478 -4.10 15.90 6.59
N GLY A 479 -3.76 14.62 6.47
CA GLY A 479 -3.99 13.83 5.27
C GLY A 479 -3.10 14.24 4.10
N THR A 480 -1.91 14.79 4.34
CA THR A 480 -0.86 15.00 3.32
C THR A 480 0.28 13.97 3.43
N PHE A 481 0.93 13.72 2.30
CA PHE A 481 2.17 12.96 2.19
C PHE A 481 3.30 13.95 1.92
N LEU A 482 4.30 13.97 2.79
CA LEU A 482 5.39 14.95 2.79
C LEU A 482 6.74 14.27 2.64
N ASP A 483 7.75 14.96 2.13
CA ASP A 483 9.13 14.57 2.35
C ASP A 483 9.69 15.16 3.67
N TRP A 484 10.93 14.81 3.99
CA TRP A 484 11.66 15.27 5.18
C TRP A 484 11.95 16.79 5.18
N GLU A 485 11.81 17.49 4.05
CA GLU A 485 11.92 18.95 3.92
C GLU A 485 10.55 19.65 4.01
N GLY A 486 9.46 18.89 3.91
CA GLY A 486 8.08 19.35 4.03
C GLY A 486 7.41 19.69 2.70
N ASN A 487 8.01 19.31 1.56
CA ASN A 487 7.37 19.38 0.25
C ASN A 487 6.26 18.33 0.17
N VAL A 488 5.15 18.64 -0.51
CA VAL A 488 4.06 17.67 -0.73
C VAL A 488 4.46 16.73 -1.85
N LEU A 489 4.56 15.44 -1.53
CA LEU A 489 4.76 14.38 -2.51
C LEU A 489 3.41 13.93 -3.09
N PRO A 490 3.35 13.51 -4.36
CA PRO A 490 2.15 12.92 -4.91
C PRO A 490 1.93 11.50 -4.38
N TRP A 491 0.65 11.14 -4.25
CA TRP A 491 0.19 9.81 -3.82
C TRP A 491 0.53 8.70 -4.80
#